data_AF-A0A7X6ZA72-F1
#
_entry.id   AF-A0A7X6ZA72-F1
#
_cell.length_a   1.000
_cell.length_b   1.000
_cell.length_c   1.000
_cell.angle_alpha   90.00
_cell.angle_beta   90.00
_cell.angle_gamma   90.00
#
_symmetry.space_group_name_H-M   'P 1'
#
loop_
_entity.id
_entity.type
_entity.pdbx_description
1 polymer ?
#
loop_
_entity_poly.entity_id
_entity_poly.type
_entity_poly.pdbx_seq_one_letter_code
_entity_poly.pdbx_strand_id
1 'polypeptide(L)' 'MQEYLARSFDERSENFTKLFAVVDEALEAHNMTALALGLESVVKLAASSPFQDLRTVEETSAALSNPNHQWDF' A
#
# COMPACT_ATOMS: atom_id res chain seq x y z
N MET A 1 -12.97 12.09 2.51
CA MET A 1 -12.21 11.10 3.31
C MET A 1 -12.57 9.66 2.94
N GLN A 2 -13.85 9.23 2.95
CA GLN A 2 -14.24 7.88 2.49
C GLN A 2 -13.76 7.55 1.07
N GLU A 3 -13.93 8.49 0.13
CA GLU A 3 -13.46 8.32 -1.25
C GLU A 3 -11.94 8.27 -1.37
N TYR A 4 -11.23 9.05 -0.55
CA TYR A 4 -9.77 9.02 -0.49
C TYR A 4 -9.27 7.66 0.03
N LEU A 5 -9.84 7.18 1.14
CA LEU A 5 -9.53 5.86 1.70
C LEU A 5 -9.81 4.76 0.67
N ALA A 6 -10.99 4.77 0.05
CA ALA A 6 -11.36 3.81 -0.98
C ALA A 6 -10.32 3.79 -2.12
N ARG A 7 -9.95 4.97 -2.64
CA ARG A 7 -8.91 5.10 -3.66
C ARG A 7 -7.54 4.60 -3.20
N SER A 8 -7.11 4.91 -1.98
CA SER A 8 -5.84 4.42 -1.44
C SER A 8 -5.83 2.90 -1.30
N PHE A 9 -6.96 2.28 -0.93
CA PHE A 9 -7.08 0.82 -0.89
C PHE A 9 -7.09 0.21 -2.30
N ASP A 10 -7.79 0.82 -3.26
CA ASP A 10 -7.83 0.38 -4.65
C ASP A 10 -6.43 0.45 -5.29
N GLU A 11 -5.74 1.59 -5.16
CA GLU A 11 -4.37 1.78 -5.65
C GLU A 11 -3.39 0.77 -5.02
N ARG A 12 -3.54 0.51 -3.71
CA ARG A 12 -2.73 -0.50 -3.02
C ARG A 12 -3.01 -1.91 -3.55
N SER A 13 -4.27 -2.25 -3.80
CA SER A 13 -4.65 -3.54 -4.40
C SER A 13 -4.03 -3.70 -5.78
N GLU A 14 -4.15 -2.69 -6.65
CA GLU A 14 -3.54 -2.70 -7.97
C GLU A 14 -2.01 -2.86 -7.91
N ASN A 15 -1.36 -2.20 -6.96
CA ASN A 15 0.08 -2.29 -6.78
C ASN A 15 0.51 -3.71 -6.37
N PHE A 16 -0.22 -4.36 -5.47
CA PHE A 16 0.04 -5.76 -5.14
C PHE A 16 -0.15 -6.68 -6.34
N THR A 17 -1.23 -6.51 -7.10
CA THR A 17 -1.48 -7.32 -8.32
C THR A 17 -0.32 -7.21 -9.31
N LYS A 18 0.18 -5.98 -9.56
CA LYS A 18 1.33 -5.76 -10.46
C LYS A 18 2.61 -6.40 -9.93
N LEU A 19 2.87 -6.27 -8.62
CA LEU A 19 4.06 -6.86 -8.00
C LEU A 19 4.05 -8.38 -8.03
N PHE A 20 2.88 -9.01 -7.82
CA PHE A 20 2.75 -10.46 -7.92
C PHE A 20 2.93 -10.94 -9.36
N ALA A 21 2.40 -10.23 -10.36
CA ALA A 21 2.65 -10.57 -11.76
C ALA A 21 4.15 -10.56 -12.11
N VAL A 22 4.92 -9.59 -11.61
CA VAL A 22 6.39 -9.56 -11.78
C VAL A 22 7.08 -10.76 -11.12
N VAL A 23 6.61 -11.16 -9.94
CA VAL A 23 7.13 -12.35 -9.24
C VAL A 23 6.84 -13.62 -10.03
N ASP A 24 5.63 -13.77 -10.56
CA ASP A 24 5.22 -14.91 -11.38
C ASP A 24 6.05 -14.98 -12.68
N GLU A 25 6.18 -13.87 -13.40
CA GLU A 25 7.03 -13.78 -14.60
C GLU A 25 8.50 -14.12 -14.30
N ALA A 26 9.03 -13.67 -13.17
CA ALA A 26 10.40 -13.97 -12.76
C ALA A 26 10.60 -15.46 -12.44
N LEU A 27 9.60 -16.12 -11.85
CA LEU A 27 9.60 -17.57 -11.61
C LEU A 27 9.63 -18.35 -12.92
N GLU A 28 8.73 -18.01 -13.86
CA GLU A 28 8.65 -18.65 -15.17
C GLU A 28 9.94 -18.47 -15.99
N ALA A 29 10.57 -17.29 -15.91
CA ALA A 29 11.81 -16.98 -16.60
C ALA A 29 13.07 -17.50 -15.90
N HIS A 30 12.94 -18.16 -14.74
CA HIS A 30 14.06 -18.53 -13.86
C HIS A 30 15.00 -17.35 -13.52
N ASN A 31 14.47 -16.12 -13.50
CA ASN A 31 15.23 -14.91 -13.25
C ASN A 31 15.28 -14.62 -11.73
N MET A 32 16.28 -15.19 -11.06
CA MET A 32 16.42 -15.09 -9.60
C MET A 32 16.62 -13.65 -9.10
N THR A 33 17.23 -12.78 -9.92
CA THR A 33 17.41 -11.36 -9.57
C THR A 33 16.08 -10.62 -9.57
N ALA A 34 15.28 -10.79 -10.61
CA ALA A 34 13.94 -10.18 -10.69
C ALA A 34 13.02 -10.73 -9.60
N LEU A 35 13.12 -12.03 -9.30
CA LEU A 35 12.36 -12.67 -8.23
C LEU A 35 12.68 -12.05 -6.86
N ALA A 36 13.97 -11.89 -6.53
CA ALA A 36 14.38 -11.29 -5.27
C ALA A 36 13.87 -9.84 -5.13
N LEU A 37 14.01 -9.03 -6.19
CA LEU A 37 13.53 -7.65 -6.19
C LEU A 37 12.00 -7.54 -6.09
N GLY A 38 11.27 -8.43 -6.77
CA GLY A 38 9.82 -8.50 -6.71
C GLY A 38 9.33 -8.83 -5.30
N LEU A 39 9.91 -9.87 -4.68
CA LEU A 39 9.58 -10.28 -3.31
C LEU A 39 9.93 -9.19 -2.28
N GLU A 40 11.09 -8.56 -2.40
CA GLU A 40 11.46 -7.43 -1.52
C GLU A 40 10.45 -6.29 -1.63
N SER A 41 10.00 -5.97 -2.85
CA SER A 41 9.02 -4.92 -3.10
C SER A 41 7.64 -5.26 -2.51
N VAL A 42 7.20 -6.51 -2.60
CA VAL A 42 5.97 -6.99 -1.96
C VAL A 42 6.06 -6.84 -0.44
N VAL A 43 7.16 -7.28 0.17
CA VAL A 43 7.37 -7.17 1.62
C VAL A 43 7.41 -5.70 2.04
N LYS A 44 8.09 -4.84 1.28
CA LYS A 44 8.17 -3.40 1.57
C LYS A 44 6.80 -2.72 1.50
N LEU A 45 5.98 -3.04 0.51
CA LEU A 45 4.61 -2.53 0.42
C LEU A 45 3.73 -3.08 1.54
N ALA A 46 3.85 -4.36 1.88
CA ALA A 46 3.12 -4.97 2.99
C ALA A 46 3.49 -4.34 4.35
N ALA A 47 4.76 -3.99 4.51
CA ALA A 47 5.26 -3.30 5.70
C ALA A 47 4.83 -1.82 5.77
N SER A 48 4.48 -1.20 4.65
CA SER A 48 3.89 0.15 4.67
C SER A 48 2.43 0.07 5.11
N SER A 49 2.04 0.97 6.00
CA SER A 49 0.63 1.08 6.41
C SER A 49 -0.13 1.90 5.35
N PRO A 50 -1.34 1.50 4.91
CA PRO A 50 -2.21 2.40 4.16
C PRO A 50 -2.63 3.62 5.00
N PHE A 51 -2.39 3.56 6.32
CA PHE A 51 -2.55 4.64 7.27
C PHE A 51 -1.20 5.27 7.66
N GLN A 52 -0.11 5.10 6.90
CA GLN A 52 1.13 5.81 7.26
C GLN A 52 0.98 7.32 7.12
N ASP A 53 0.22 7.76 6.11
CA ASP A 53 -0.16 9.16 5.91
C ASP A 53 -1.27 9.58 6.89
N LEU A 54 -2.07 8.61 7.34
CA LEU A 54 -3.09 8.75 8.37
C LEU A 54 -2.51 8.24 9.70
N ARG A 55 -1.47 8.93 10.19
CA ARG A 55 -0.97 8.89 11.58
C ARG A 55 -1.89 8.04 12.48
N THR A 56 -1.39 6.88 12.94
CA THR A 56 -1.96 5.80 13.80
C THR A 56 -3.48 5.52 13.78
N VAL A 57 -3.92 4.34 14.24
CA VAL A 57 -5.37 4.04 14.31
C VAL A 57 -6.07 5.00 15.27
N GLU A 58 -5.43 5.33 16.39
CA GLU A 58 -5.92 6.29 17.38
C GLU A 58 -6.02 7.71 16.82
N GLU A 59 -4.97 8.18 16.13
CA GLU A 59 -4.94 9.52 15.52
C GLU A 59 -5.90 9.62 14.32
N THR A 60 -6.04 8.56 13.51
CA THR A 60 -7.05 8.45 12.45
C THR A 60 -8.46 8.49 13.02
N SER A 61 -8.71 7.76 14.11
CA SER A 61 -10.01 7.78 14.81
C SER A 61 -10.31 9.16 15.41
N ALA A 62 -9.29 9.83 15.96
CA ALA A 62 -9.41 11.18 16.50
C ALA A 62 -9.69 12.22 15.39
N ALA A 63 -9.01 12.12 14.24
CA ALA A 63 -9.22 12.98 13.08
C ALA A 63 -10.61 12.77 12.45
N LEU A 64 -11.08 11.51 12.34
CA LEU A 64 -12.44 11.17 11.93
C LEU A 64 -13.52 11.74 12.84
N SER A 65 -13.21 11.87 14.13
CA SER A 65 -14.12 12.41 15.14
C SER A 65 -14.14 13.94 15.20
N ASN A 66 -13.23 14.61 14.48
CA ASN A 66 -13.11 16.07 14.46
C ASN A 66 -13.62 16.66 13.13
N PRO A 67 -14.82 17.29 13.11
CA PRO A 67 -15.41 17.84 11.88
C PRO A 67 -14.64 19.03 11.28
N ASN A 68 -13.70 19.63 12.03
CA ASN A 68 -12.88 20.76 11.57
C ASN A 68 -11.47 20.34 11.16
N HIS A 69 -11.15 19.04 11.18
CA HIS A 69 -9.82 18.56 10.82
C HIS A 69 -9.56 18.73 9.33
N GLN A 70 -8.51 19.48 8.98
CA GLN A 70 -8.02 19.62 7.62
C GLN A 70 -6.77 18.75 7.44
N TRP A 71 -6.74 18.00 6.35
CA TRP A 71 -5.61 17.15 5.98
C TRP A 71 -4.70 17.97 5.07
N ASP A 72 -3.49 18.27 5.53
CA ASP A 72 -2.43 18.85 4.69
C ASP A 72 -1.65 17.72 4.01
N PHE A 73 -1.51 17.81 2.68
CA PHE A 73 -0.85 16.84 1.81
C PHE A 73 0.50 17.36 1.33
#